data_AF-A0A239ESH7-F1
#
_entry.id   AF-A0A239ESH7-F1
#
_cell.length_a   1.000
_cell.length_b   1.000
_cell.length_c   1.000
_cell.angle_alpha   90.00
_cell.angle_beta   90.00
_cell.angle_gamma   90.00
#
_symmetry.space_group_name_H-M   'P 1'
#
loop_
_entity.id
_entity.type
_entity.pdbx_description
1 polymer ?
#
loop_
_entity_poly.entity_id
_entity_poly.type
_entity_poly.pdbx_seq_one_letter_code
_entity_poly.pdbx_strand_id
1 'polypeptide(L)'
;MGLTFSNLFFVKKDMFPEEKQSAHEQHHQRVSWVYYATITLGLWLIAGPPTFGYKVPAMVWNDIIAGFLLIGLSYLALKPYRLWAQWGIVFLGIWLLVAPMVFWAKEGAALLNDYFIGTLAVTLAIVIARQPGIKLYAPAGPNVPAGWSYNPSSWNQRVPVVFLAWLGFFVARYMGAFQMGYIDTVWDPFFGEGTRKVLTSKVSHSFPISDAMLGAFSYVIDVLFGLAGGTHRWRTMPWVVIIFGILIVPLGIVSITLIILQPVSVGYWCTLCLCSALISLIMIPFTLDEVLATAQLMKHEKEVRGTSYWTTFWFGGTMEGGEIEEKKHPSGLLNLTIKEGGKDLLLRPWNLFLLMAVGIWVMSAPGVLGYTGTIADSNHIVGAIAVMFAIIAMSEVGRPLRYLHILFGLWLIAAPWILGTDNNAAMWSNVISGLVLIPLAIPRGKVEDSRGSFDKYIK
;
A
#
# COMPACT_ATOMS: atom_id res chain seq x y z
N MET A 1 29.78 -16.56 -3.11
CA MET A 1 29.70 -16.36 -1.64
C MET A 1 28.33 -16.84 -1.19
N GLY A 2 28.23 -17.78 -0.24
CA GLY A 2 26.94 -18.23 0.28
C GLY A 2 26.35 -17.16 1.20
N LEU A 3 25.61 -16.19 0.63
CA LEU A 3 24.94 -15.16 1.42
C LEU A 3 23.80 -15.78 2.23
N THR A 4 23.78 -15.49 3.52
CA THR A 4 22.76 -15.95 4.48
C THR A 4 21.96 -14.77 5.00
N PHE A 5 20.76 -15.02 5.56
CA PHE A 5 19.92 -13.98 6.15
C PHE A 5 20.65 -13.15 7.23
N SER A 6 21.58 -13.76 7.98
CA SER A 6 22.40 -13.09 8.98
C SER A 6 23.22 -11.92 8.39
N ASN A 7 23.61 -12.02 7.12
CA ASN A 7 24.41 -11.00 6.45
C ASN A 7 23.65 -9.67 6.23
N LEU A 8 22.32 -9.63 6.41
CA LEU A 8 21.57 -8.37 6.40
C LEU A 8 21.81 -7.50 7.64
N PHE A 9 22.22 -8.12 8.75
CA PHE A 9 22.40 -7.46 10.05
C PHE A 9 23.87 -7.40 10.47
N PHE A 10 24.61 -8.47 10.16
CA PHE A 10 25.99 -8.66 10.58
C PHE A 10 26.91 -8.73 9.37
N VAL A 11 27.72 -7.68 9.24
CA VAL A 11 28.61 -7.50 8.11
C VAL A 11 30.03 -7.29 8.60
N LYS A 12 30.97 -8.08 8.06
CA LYS A 12 32.39 -7.84 8.22
C LYS A 12 32.93 -7.07 7.00
N LYS A 13 33.83 -6.12 7.26
CA LYS A 13 34.37 -5.19 6.26
C LYS A 13 35.09 -5.92 5.12
N ASP A 14 35.87 -6.94 5.46
CA ASP A 14 36.67 -7.80 4.59
C ASP A 14 35.87 -8.64 3.58
N MET A 15 34.53 -8.69 3.69
CA MET A 15 33.69 -9.42 2.74
C MET A 15 33.57 -8.74 1.37
N PHE A 16 33.95 -7.46 1.24
CA PHE A 16 33.76 -6.68 0.01
C PHE A 16 35.07 -6.10 -0.52
N PRO A 17 35.16 -5.84 -1.85
CA PRO A 17 36.28 -5.10 -2.42
C PRO A 17 36.43 -3.69 -1.83
N GLU A 18 37.66 -3.17 -1.79
CA GLU A 18 37.97 -1.84 -1.23
C GLU A 18 37.17 -0.70 -1.88
N GLU A 19 36.88 -0.79 -3.18
CA GLU A 19 36.05 0.18 -3.89
C GLU A 19 34.62 0.26 -3.29
N LYS A 20 34.00 -0.89 -3.01
CA LYS A 20 32.67 -0.93 -2.37
C LYS A 20 32.72 -0.46 -0.92
N GLN A 21 33.80 -0.79 -0.20
CA GLN A 21 33.98 -0.34 1.18
C GLN A 21 34.07 1.19 1.25
N SER A 22 34.95 1.79 0.43
CA SER A 22 35.15 3.24 0.40
C SER A 22 33.89 3.98 -0.04
N ALA A 23 33.17 3.49 -1.05
CA ALA A 23 31.89 4.07 -1.48
C ALA A 23 30.81 4.01 -0.38
N HIS A 24 30.76 2.92 0.39
CA HIS A 24 29.84 2.78 1.53
C HIS A 24 30.21 3.71 2.68
N GLU A 25 31.48 3.77 3.06
CA GLU A 25 31.97 4.65 4.13
C GLU A 25 31.78 6.13 3.79
N GLN A 26 32.08 6.57 2.56
CA GLN A 26 31.85 7.94 2.11
C GLN A 26 30.36 8.31 2.14
N HIS A 27 29.48 7.40 1.69
CA HIS A 27 28.05 7.63 1.78
C HIS A 27 27.60 7.73 3.24
N HIS A 28 28.05 6.81 4.09
CA HIS A 28 27.72 6.80 5.52
C HIS A 28 28.16 8.09 6.23
N GLN A 29 29.34 8.61 5.91
CA GLN A 29 29.81 9.90 6.42
C GLN A 29 28.86 11.04 6.04
N ARG A 30 28.42 11.11 4.77
CA ARG A 30 27.49 12.14 4.29
C ARG A 30 26.13 12.10 4.97
N VAL A 31 25.66 10.91 5.38
CA VAL A 31 24.35 10.75 6.06
C VAL A 31 24.47 10.58 7.56
N SER A 32 25.66 10.67 8.15
CA SER A 32 25.86 10.44 9.59
C SER A 32 25.06 11.38 10.49
N TRP A 33 24.79 12.61 10.02
CA TRP A 33 23.94 13.61 10.68
C TRP A 33 22.54 13.07 11.02
N VAL A 34 22.04 12.13 10.22
CA VAL A 34 20.74 11.47 10.41
C VAL A 34 20.67 10.78 11.77
N TYR A 35 21.74 10.09 12.20
CA TYR A 35 21.76 9.41 13.49
C TYR A 35 21.81 10.39 14.66
N TYR A 36 22.50 11.53 14.50
CA TYR A 36 22.45 12.60 15.50
C TYR A 36 21.06 13.22 15.61
N ALA A 37 20.38 13.43 14.48
CA ALA A 37 18.98 13.85 14.49
C ALA A 37 18.09 12.82 15.21
N THR A 38 18.26 11.53 14.95
CA THR A 38 17.50 10.47 15.66
C THR A 38 17.78 10.45 17.18
N ILE A 39 18.99 10.78 17.63
CA ILE A 39 19.28 10.96 19.07
C ILE A 39 18.42 12.09 19.65
N THR A 40 18.31 13.22 18.94
CA THR A 40 17.44 14.32 19.40
C THR A 40 15.97 13.94 19.44
N LEU A 41 15.50 13.11 18.50
CA LEU A 41 14.15 12.54 18.54
C LEU A 41 13.94 11.63 19.75
N GLY A 42 14.95 10.83 20.13
CA GLY A 42 14.90 10.01 21.34
C GLY A 42 14.79 10.85 22.62
N LEU A 43 15.54 11.95 22.72
CA LEU A 43 15.42 12.91 23.83
C LEU A 43 14.05 13.58 23.87
N TRP A 44 13.53 13.97 22.71
CA TRP A 44 12.18 14.53 22.57
C TRP A 44 11.11 13.55 23.06
N LEU A 45 11.23 12.27 22.68
CA LEU A 45 10.31 11.22 23.09
C LEU A 45 10.30 11.01 24.61
N ILE A 46 11.47 11.00 25.26
CA ILE A 46 11.59 10.89 26.73
C ILE A 46 10.91 12.07 27.44
N ALA A 47 11.01 13.27 26.88
CA ALA A 47 10.40 14.48 27.44
C ALA A 47 8.88 14.55 27.22
N GLY A 48 8.33 13.74 26.31
CA GLY A 48 6.91 13.76 25.92
C GLY A 48 5.94 13.51 27.08
N PRO A 49 6.03 12.36 27.79
CA PRO A 49 5.07 12.00 28.83
C PRO A 49 4.88 13.04 29.95
N PRO A 50 5.93 13.60 30.58
CA PRO A 50 5.74 14.64 31.60
C PRO A 50 5.26 15.98 31.03
N THR A 51 5.53 16.28 29.75
CA THR A 51 5.14 17.54 29.10
C THR A 51 3.66 17.55 28.72
N PHE A 52 3.16 16.44 28.19
CA PHE A 52 1.79 16.33 27.69
C PHE A 52 0.81 15.65 28.66
N GLY A 53 1.28 15.26 29.85
CA GLY A 53 0.44 14.74 30.92
C GLY A 53 -0.22 13.40 30.58
N TYR A 54 0.55 12.46 30.04
CA TYR A 54 0.05 11.13 29.67
C TYR A 54 -0.55 10.40 30.89
N LYS A 55 -1.79 9.91 30.77
CA LYS A 55 -2.47 9.22 31.88
C LYS A 55 -2.29 7.71 31.87
N VAL A 56 -1.93 7.13 30.73
CA VAL A 56 -1.75 5.68 30.57
C VAL A 56 -0.31 5.31 30.93
N PRO A 57 -0.05 4.59 32.05
CA PRO A 57 1.32 4.29 32.49
C PRO A 57 2.12 3.47 31.47
N ALA A 58 1.45 2.57 30.74
CA ALA A 58 2.07 1.79 29.67
C ALA A 58 2.63 2.69 28.56
N MET A 59 1.90 3.75 28.19
CA MET A 59 2.33 4.74 27.20
C MET A 59 3.52 5.57 27.70
N VAL A 60 3.50 5.96 28.98
CA VAL A 60 4.62 6.68 29.61
C VAL A 60 5.91 5.88 29.53
N TRP A 61 5.87 4.62 29.95
CA TRP A 61 7.06 3.76 29.92
C TRP A 61 7.49 3.38 28.50
N ASN A 62 6.53 3.20 27.58
CA ASN A 62 6.83 2.98 26.17
C ASN A 62 7.71 4.10 25.61
N ASP A 63 7.31 5.36 25.75
CA ASP A 63 8.01 6.50 25.17
C ASP A 63 9.39 6.70 25.80
N ILE A 64 9.49 6.53 27.13
CA ILE A 64 10.76 6.65 27.83
C ILE A 64 11.74 5.56 27.37
N ILE A 65 11.31 4.30 27.34
CA ILE A 65 12.16 3.17 26.95
C ILE A 65 12.53 3.27 25.47
N ALA A 66 11.57 3.55 24.59
CA ALA A 66 11.81 3.72 23.16
C ALA A 66 12.75 4.90 22.89
N GLY A 67 12.65 6.00 23.66
CA GLY A 67 13.55 7.13 23.54
C GLY A 67 15.00 6.78 23.91
N PHE A 68 15.21 6.06 25.02
CA PHE A 68 16.54 5.56 25.38
C PHE A 68 17.10 4.57 24.34
N LEU A 69 16.26 3.67 23.82
CA LEU A 69 16.64 2.74 22.76
C LEU A 69 17.01 3.48 21.47
N LEU A 70 16.26 4.51 21.07
CA LEU A 70 16.60 5.35 19.91
C LEU A 70 17.97 6.00 20.08
N ILE A 71 18.26 6.56 21.25
CA ILE A 71 19.57 7.16 21.55
C ILE A 71 20.69 6.12 21.45
N GLY A 72 20.53 4.99 22.13
CA GLY A 72 21.53 3.92 22.16
C GLY A 72 21.79 3.31 20.78
N LEU A 73 20.74 2.94 20.05
CA LEU A 73 20.84 2.38 18.71
C LEU A 73 21.44 3.38 17.72
N SER A 74 21.07 4.67 17.80
CA SER A 74 21.63 5.71 16.94
C SER A 74 23.11 5.92 17.19
N TYR A 75 23.56 5.92 18.45
CA TYR A 75 24.98 5.98 18.77
C TYR A 75 25.76 4.78 18.19
N LEU A 76 25.19 3.57 18.28
CA LEU A 76 25.81 2.38 17.71
C LEU A 76 25.81 2.40 16.17
N ALA A 77 24.78 2.98 15.56
CA ALA A 77 24.61 3.12 14.12
C ALA A 77 25.56 4.13 13.47
N LEU A 78 26.21 5.01 14.26
CA LEU A 78 27.30 5.87 13.77
C LEU A 78 28.45 5.06 13.16
N LYS A 79 28.61 3.79 13.52
CA LYS A 79 29.58 2.89 12.88
C LYS A 79 29.01 2.29 11.58
N PRO A 80 29.67 2.44 10.42
CA PRO A 80 29.10 2.13 9.09
C PRO A 80 28.71 0.66 8.88
N TYR A 81 29.33 -0.27 9.59
CA TYR A 81 29.12 -1.72 9.42
C TYR A 81 28.17 -2.33 10.47
N ARG A 82 27.67 -1.54 11.42
CA ARG A 82 26.70 -2.01 12.43
C ARG A 82 25.27 -1.92 11.89
N LEU A 83 24.98 -2.70 10.86
CA LEU A 83 23.67 -2.68 10.20
C LEU A 83 22.52 -3.07 11.13
N TRP A 84 22.75 -3.99 12.08
CA TRP A 84 21.75 -4.36 13.08
C TRP A 84 21.23 -3.16 13.89
N ALA A 85 22.08 -2.17 14.19
CA ALA A 85 21.67 -0.98 14.93
C ALA A 85 20.82 -0.05 14.05
N GLN A 86 21.18 0.07 12.77
CA GLN A 86 20.38 0.82 11.79
C GLN A 86 19.00 0.20 11.60
N TRP A 87 18.93 -1.13 11.48
CA TRP A 87 17.66 -1.88 11.46
C TRP A 87 16.87 -1.73 12.76
N GLY A 88 17.54 -1.71 13.91
CA GLY A 88 16.90 -1.47 15.20
C GLY A 88 16.14 -0.13 15.22
N ILE A 89 16.72 0.93 14.66
CA ILE A 89 16.05 2.25 14.55
C ILE A 89 14.80 2.15 13.68
N VAL A 90 14.86 1.43 12.56
CA VAL A 90 13.71 1.21 11.67
C VAL A 90 12.58 0.48 12.39
N PHE A 91 12.89 -0.67 13.02
CA PHE A 91 11.88 -1.46 13.72
C PHE A 91 11.28 -0.70 14.89
N LEU A 92 12.10 0.08 15.61
CA LEU A 92 11.63 0.94 16.69
C LEU A 92 10.75 2.09 16.18
N GLY A 93 11.08 2.68 15.03
CA GLY A 93 10.24 3.68 14.39
C GLY A 93 8.88 3.11 13.96
N ILE A 94 8.86 1.90 13.39
CA ILE A 94 7.60 1.19 13.07
C ILE A 94 6.82 0.87 14.34
N TRP A 95 7.51 0.44 15.41
CA TRP A 95 6.87 0.18 16.71
C TRP A 95 6.19 1.43 17.27
N LEU A 96 6.80 2.61 17.18
CA LEU A 96 6.18 3.86 17.61
C LEU A 96 4.90 4.18 16.83
N LEU A 97 4.78 3.80 15.55
CA LEU A 97 3.51 3.94 14.83
C LEU A 97 2.42 3.02 15.39
N VAL A 98 2.80 1.89 16.00
CA VAL A 98 1.88 0.86 16.50
C VAL A 98 1.55 1.01 17.99
N ALA A 99 2.49 1.49 18.80
CA ALA A 99 2.38 1.55 20.25
C ALA A 99 1.14 2.30 20.77
N PRO A 100 0.78 3.50 20.25
CA PRO A 100 -0.41 4.22 20.71
C PRO A 100 -1.72 3.46 20.46
N MET A 101 -1.76 2.63 19.42
CA MET A 101 -2.91 1.78 19.11
C MET A 101 -3.00 0.59 20.05
N VAL A 102 -1.86 -0.06 20.33
CA VAL A 102 -1.80 -1.24 21.23
C VAL A 102 -2.12 -0.86 22.67
N PHE A 103 -1.59 0.27 23.13
CA PHE A 103 -1.80 0.73 24.51
C PHE A 103 -3.08 1.55 24.70
N TRP A 104 -3.88 1.73 23.65
CA TRP A 104 -5.10 2.55 23.67
C TRP A 104 -4.82 3.93 24.31
N ALA A 105 -3.93 4.69 23.67
CA ALA A 105 -3.60 6.04 24.11
C ALA A 105 -4.88 6.87 24.29
N LYS A 106 -5.02 7.53 25.44
CA LYS A 106 -6.19 8.38 25.74
C LYS A 106 -5.97 9.82 25.32
N GLU A 107 -4.71 10.20 25.15
CA GLU A 107 -4.29 11.52 24.78
C GLU A 107 -3.93 11.56 23.29
N GLY A 108 -4.63 12.41 22.52
CA GLY A 108 -4.28 12.63 21.12
C GLY A 108 -2.85 13.16 20.92
N ALA A 109 -2.28 13.81 21.94
CA ALA A 109 -0.89 14.25 21.96
C ALA A 109 0.10 13.07 21.91
N ALA A 110 -0.18 11.99 22.65
CA ALA A 110 0.65 10.79 22.64
C ALA A 110 0.65 10.13 21.26
N LEU A 111 -0.54 9.95 20.67
CA LEU A 111 -0.67 9.45 19.31
C LEU A 111 0.11 10.31 18.30
N LEU A 112 -0.06 11.62 18.35
CA LEU A 112 0.60 12.54 17.42
C LEU A 112 2.13 12.49 17.54
N ASN A 113 2.63 12.52 18.79
CA ASN A 113 4.07 12.53 19.08
C ASN A 113 4.72 11.24 18.55
N ASP A 114 4.13 10.09 18.84
CA ASP A 114 4.63 8.78 18.40
C ASP A 114 4.55 8.60 16.88
N TYR A 115 3.44 9.00 16.25
CA TYR A 115 3.32 8.95 14.79
C TYR A 115 4.36 9.84 14.11
N PHE A 116 4.59 11.03 14.65
CA PHE A 116 5.55 11.97 14.10
C PHE A 116 6.99 11.45 14.24
N ILE A 117 7.38 11.04 15.45
CA ILE A 117 8.73 10.55 15.75
C ILE A 117 8.99 9.23 15.03
N GLY A 118 8.03 8.30 15.02
CA GLY A 118 8.12 7.03 14.30
C GLY A 118 8.32 7.26 12.81
N THR A 119 7.52 8.14 12.20
CA THR A 119 7.63 8.48 10.77
C THR A 119 8.98 9.13 10.46
N LEU A 120 9.44 10.07 11.29
CA LEU A 120 10.75 10.70 11.11
C LEU A 120 11.89 9.70 11.29
N ALA A 121 11.85 8.85 12.30
CA ALA A 121 12.87 7.83 12.55
C ALA A 121 13.02 6.89 11.36
N VAL A 122 11.91 6.40 10.78
CA VAL A 122 11.94 5.54 9.59
C VAL A 122 12.39 6.33 8.35
N THR A 123 11.94 7.57 8.17
CA THR A 123 12.34 8.43 7.04
C THR A 123 13.85 8.69 7.06
N LEU A 124 14.38 9.04 8.22
CA LEU A 124 15.80 9.26 8.47
C LEU A 124 16.60 7.98 8.19
N ALA A 125 16.20 6.85 8.77
CA ALA A 125 16.92 5.59 8.70
C ALA A 125 16.81 4.85 7.34
N ILE A 126 15.71 4.99 6.60
CA ILE A 126 15.49 4.31 5.31
C ILE A 126 15.53 5.26 4.13
N VAL A 127 14.73 6.33 4.15
CA VAL A 127 14.52 7.16 2.95
C VAL A 127 15.77 8.01 2.66
N ILE A 128 16.33 8.63 3.70
CA ILE A 128 17.50 9.53 3.58
C ILE A 128 18.80 8.72 3.61
N ALA A 129 19.03 7.94 4.67
CA ALA A 129 20.25 7.15 4.80
C ALA A 129 20.39 6.05 3.73
N ARG A 130 19.29 5.70 3.05
CA ARG A 130 19.10 4.47 2.25
C ARG A 130 19.14 3.23 3.14
N GLN A 131 18.45 2.19 2.70
CA GLN A 131 18.28 0.97 3.48
C GLN A 131 19.63 0.37 3.92
N PRO A 132 19.73 -0.14 5.15
CA PRO A 132 20.96 -0.71 5.67
C PRO A 132 21.50 -1.85 4.78
N GLY A 133 22.76 -1.75 4.36
CA GLY A 133 23.49 -2.81 3.67
C GLY A 133 23.25 -2.97 2.16
N ILE A 134 22.17 -2.41 1.60
CA ILE A 134 21.82 -2.66 0.19
C ILE A 134 22.87 -2.18 -0.80
N LYS A 135 23.58 -1.08 -0.53
CA LYS A 135 24.68 -0.62 -1.39
C LYS A 135 25.85 -1.60 -1.47
N LEU A 136 26.08 -2.39 -0.43
CA LEU A 136 27.16 -3.37 -0.41
C LEU A 136 26.84 -4.57 -1.32
N TYR A 137 25.59 -5.03 -1.23
CA TYR A 137 25.11 -6.24 -1.93
C TYR A 137 24.58 -5.99 -3.34
N ALA A 138 24.02 -4.80 -3.61
CA ALA A 138 23.38 -4.52 -4.89
C ALA A 138 24.35 -4.71 -6.07
N PRO A 139 24.02 -5.58 -7.05
CA PRO A 139 24.81 -5.70 -8.27
C PRO A 139 24.62 -4.46 -9.16
N ALA A 140 25.60 -4.18 -10.01
CA ALA A 140 25.41 -3.24 -11.12
C ALA A 140 24.44 -3.87 -12.15
N GLY A 141 23.65 -3.05 -12.83
CA GLY A 141 22.65 -3.56 -13.77
C GLY A 141 21.62 -2.53 -14.21
N PRO A 142 20.81 -2.89 -15.22
CA PRO A 142 19.82 -2.01 -15.83
C PRO A 142 18.74 -1.55 -14.85
N ASN A 143 18.04 -0.48 -15.19
CA ASN A 143 16.90 0.00 -14.42
C ASN A 143 15.56 -0.40 -15.08
N VAL A 144 15.53 -0.73 -16.37
CA VAL A 144 14.36 -1.30 -17.05
C VAL A 144 14.51 -2.84 -17.10
N PRO A 145 13.49 -3.62 -16.68
CA PRO A 145 13.52 -5.07 -16.79
C PRO A 145 13.55 -5.54 -18.26
N ALA A 146 14.14 -6.71 -18.52
CA ALA A 146 14.24 -7.25 -19.87
C ALA A 146 12.84 -7.48 -20.50
N GLY A 147 12.63 -6.92 -21.70
CA GLY A 147 11.37 -6.97 -22.46
C GLY A 147 10.31 -5.95 -22.05
N TRP A 148 10.62 -5.05 -21.11
CA TRP A 148 9.71 -3.99 -20.69
C TRP A 148 9.93 -2.70 -21.48
N SER A 149 8.86 -2.00 -21.87
CA SER A 149 8.94 -0.70 -22.56
C SER A 149 9.22 0.48 -21.62
N TYR A 150 9.01 0.30 -20.31
CA TYR A 150 9.18 1.35 -19.30
C TYR A 150 9.70 0.79 -17.97
N ASN A 151 10.14 1.69 -17.08
CA ASN A 151 10.59 1.30 -15.74
C ASN A 151 9.41 1.27 -14.73
N PRO A 152 9.05 0.08 -14.19
CA PRO A 152 7.97 -0.05 -13.19
C PRO A 152 8.32 0.57 -11.82
N SER A 153 9.61 0.69 -11.48
CA SER A 153 10.10 1.40 -10.30
C SER A 153 10.35 2.90 -10.56
N SER A 154 9.89 3.45 -11.68
CA SER A 154 10.03 4.88 -11.96
C SER A 154 9.31 5.73 -10.91
N TRP A 155 9.71 7.00 -10.79
CA TRP A 155 9.03 7.92 -9.89
C TRP A 155 7.63 8.28 -10.39
N ASN A 156 7.38 8.25 -11.70
CA ASN A 156 6.07 8.54 -12.28
C ASN A 156 5.01 7.53 -11.85
N GLN A 157 5.38 6.26 -11.65
CA GLN A 157 4.47 5.24 -11.11
C GLN A 157 4.30 5.34 -9.59
N ARG A 158 5.33 5.79 -8.86
CA ARG A 158 5.34 5.83 -7.38
C ARG A 158 4.72 7.09 -6.78
N VAL A 159 4.87 8.25 -7.41
CA VAL A 159 4.32 9.53 -6.92
C VAL A 159 2.79 9.46 -6.74
N PRO A 160 2.00 8.91 -7.69
CA PRO A 160 0.56 8.73 -7.49
C PRO A 160 0.23 7.87 -6.28
N VAL A 161 0.97 6.78 -6.06
CA VAL A 161 0.77 5.88 -4.92
C VAL A 161 1.08 6.59 -3.60
N VAL A 162 2.19 7.32 -3.52
CA VAL A 162 2.57 8.10 -2.32
C VAL A 162 1.54 9.19 -2.03
N PHE A 163 1.07 9.89 -3.06
CA PHE A 163 0.04 10.93 -2.92
C PHE A 163 -1.28 10.36 -2.42
N LEU A 164 -1.76 9.27 -3.04
CA LEU A 164 -2.98 8.57 -2.64
C LEU A 164 -2.86 8.01 -1.21
N ALA A 165 -1.71 7.42 -0.85
CA ALA A 165 -1.47 6.94 0.50
C ALA A 165 -1.52 8.08 1.53
N TRP A 166 -1.00 9.28 1.24
CA TRP A 166 -1.18 10.43 2.13
C TRP A 166 -2.65 10.83 2.30
N LEU A 167 -3.42 10.87 1.21
CA LEU A 167 -4.87 11.13 1.29
C LEU A 167 -5.59 10.07 2.14
N GLY A 168 -5.28 8.79 1.91
CA GLY A 168 -5.79 7.68 2.69
C GLY A 168 -5.42 7.81 4.17
N PHE A 169 -4.17 8.16 4.47
CA PHE A 169 -3.72 8.40 5.84
C PHE A 169 -4.53 9.47 6.54
N PHE A 170 -4.77 10.63 5.90
CA PHE A 170 -5.52 11.70 6.54
C PHE A 170 -6.98 11.32 6.79
N VAL A 171 -7.62 10.64 5.83
CA VAL A 171 -8.99 10.14 5.98
C VAL A 171 -9.07 9.09 7.10
N ALA A 172 -8.18 8.10 7.09
CA ALA A 172 -8.14 7.03 8.08
C ALA A 172 -7.77 7.54 9.48
N ARG A 173 -6.80 8.46 9.59
CA ARG A 173 -6.43 9.10 10.86
C ARG A 173 -7.59 9.91 11.45
N TYR A 174 -8.35 10.62 10.61
CA TYR A 174 -9.52 11.38 11.08
C TYR A 174 -10.61 10.46 11.62
N MET A 175 -10.95 9.37 10.91
CA MET A 175 -11.88 8.36 11.40
C MET A 175 -11.36 7.66 12.67
N GLY A 176 -10.07 7.34 12.72
CA GLY A 176 -9.45 6.73 13.88
C GLY A 176 -9.41 7.66 15.10
N ALA A 177 -9.29 8.97 14.90
CA ALA A 177 -9.42 9.93 15.99
C ALA A 177 -10.81 9.90 16.63
N PHE A 178 -11.86 9.68 15.84
CA PHE A 178 -13.22 9.48 16.35
C PHE A 178 -13.35 8.16 17.12
N GLN A 179 -12.84 7.04 16.58
CA GLN A 179 -12.89 5.74 17.24
C GLN A 179 -12.09 5.66 18.55
N MET A 180 -10.98 6.38 18.62
CA MET A 180 -10.16 6.50 19.82
C MET A 180 -10.73 7.51 20.84
N GLY A 181 -11.81 8.21 20.51
CA GLY A 181 -12.49 9.16 21.40
C GLY A 181 -11.76 10.50 21.58
N TYR A 182 -10.90 10.90 20.63
CA TYR A 182 -10.28 12.23 20.65
C TYR A 182 -11.21 13.32 20.11
N ILE A 183 -12.16 12.94 19.26
CA ILE A 183 -13.20 13.80 18.72
C ILE A 183 -14.56 13.12 18.90
N ASP A 184 -15.58 13.90 19.24
CA ASP A 184 -16.93 13.38 19.52
C ASP A 184 -17.84 13.34 18.29
N THR A 185 -17.43 14.00 17.20
CA THR A 185 -18.21 14.13 15.97
C THR A 185 -17.37 13.76 14.76
N VAL A 186 -18.04 13.23 13.74
CA VAL A 186 -17.43 12.84 12.47
C VAL A 186 -18.21 13.47 11.32
N TRP A 187 -17.48 14.02 10.37
CA TRP A 187 -18.05 14.64 9.17
C TRP A 187 -18.48 13.58 8.15
N ASP A 188 -19.71 13.68 7.65
CA ASP A 188 -20.24 12.86 6.56
C ASP A 188 -21.09 13.70 5.60
N PRO A 189 -20.62 13.95 4.36
CA PRO A 189 -21.32 14.82 3.42
C PRO A 189 -22.52 14.17 2.72
N PHE A 190 -22.60 12.84 2.65
CA PHE A 190 -23.63 12.16 1.86
C PHE A 190 -24.62 11.35 2.71
N PHE A 191 -24.20 10.82 3.86
CA PHE A 191 -25.02 9.91 4.66
C PHE A 191 -25.35 10.42 6.07
N GLY A 192 -25.03 11.68 6.40
CA GLY A 192 -25.38 12.30 7.69
C GLY A 192 -24.78 11.53 8.88
N GLU A 193 -25.62 10.95 9.75
CA GLU A 193 -25.13 10.14 10.88
C GLU A 193 -24.62 8.74 10.46
N GLY A 194 -24.60 8.41 9.16
CA GLY A 194 -24.19 7.12 8.61
C GLY A 194 -22.78 6.72 9.02
N THR A 195 -21.78 7.57 8.75
CA THR A 195 -20.38 7.32 9.16
C THR A 195 -20.26 7.08 10.66
N ARG A 196 -20.94 7.87 11.50
CA ARG A 196 -20.92 7.69 12.96
C ARG A 196 -21.41 6.31 13.37
N LYS A 197 -22.55 5.87 12.82
CA LYS A 197 -23.15 4.56 13.13
C LYS A 197 -22.29 3.39 12.65
N VAL A 198 -21.59 3.54 11.52
CA VAL A 198 -20.63 2.55 11.03
C VAL A 198 -19.42 2.44 11.95
N LEU A 199 -18.84 3.57 12.35
CA LEU A 199 -17.65 3.60 13.20
C LEU A 199 -17.91 3.12 14.64
N THR A 200 -19.14 3.21 15.14
CA THR A 200 -19.55 2.67 16.46
C THR A 200 -20.21 1.29 16.38
N SER A 201 -20.14 0.62 15.22
CA SER A 201 -20.81 -0.66 15.00
C SER A 201 -20.08 -1.82 15.70
N LYS A 202 -20.80 -2.94 15.92
CA LYS A 202 -20.19 -4.18 16.42
C LYS A 202 -19.08 -4.72 15.51
N VAL A 203 -19.18 -4.47 14.20
CA VAL A 203 -18.16 -4.87 13.23
C VAL A 203 -16.87 -4.10 13.49
N SER A 204 -16.95 -2.78 13.69
CA SER A 204 -15.77 -1.97 14.03
C SER A 204 -15.17 -2.37 15.38
N HIS A 205 -16.00 -2.66 16.38
CA HIS A 205 -15.54 -3.13 17.70
C HIS A 205 -15.15 -4.62 17.76
N SER A 206 -15.18 -5.35 16.63
CA SER A 206 -14.82 -6.77 16.61
C SER A 206 -13.32 -7.02 16.70
N PHE A 207 -12.51 -6.00 16.38
CA PHE A 207 -11.05 -6.05 16.45
C PHE A 207 -10.56 -5.31 17.71
N PRO A 208 -9.51 -5.80 18.41
CA PRO A 208 -9.00 -5.16 19.63
C PRO A 208 -8.33 -3.80 19.40
N ILE A 209 -8.19 -3.38 18.16
CA ILE A 209 -7.59 -2.11 17.73
C ILE A 209 -8.58 -1.43 16.77
N SER A 210 -8.64 -0.11 16.81
CA SER A 210 -9.38 0.70 15.82
C SER A 210 -8.99 0.32 14.39
N ASP A 211 -9.98 -0.12 13.60
CA ASP A 211 -9.81 -0.49 12.20
C ASP A 211 -9.38 0.71 11.35
N ALA A 212 -9.92 1.90 11.63
CA ALA A 212 -9.48 3.13 10.97
C ALA A 212 -8.02 3.49 11.31
N MET A 213 -7.59 3.28 12.55
CA MET A 213 -6.18 3.52 12.92
C MET A 213 -5.23 2.50 12.31
N LEU A 214 -5.65 1.23 12.18
CA LEU A 214 -4.89 0.21 11.43
C LEU A 214 -4.73 0.61 9.96
N GLY A 215 -5.79 1.16 9.35
CA GLY A 215 -5.74 1.76 8.01
C GLY A 215 -4.73 2.92 7.93
N ALA A 216 -4.78 3.84 8.89
CA ALA A 216 -3.83 4.96 8.96
C ALA A 216 -2.38 4.49 9.09
N PHE A 217 -2.12 3.48 9.94
CA PHE A 217 -0.80 2.85 10.04
C PHE A 217 -0.34 2.31 8.69
N SER A 218 -1.20 1.56 7.99
CA SER A 218 -0.81 1.02 6.69
C SER A 218 -0.49 2.12 5.68
N TYR A 219 -1.32 3.15 5.58
CA TYR A 219 -1.07 4.22 4.62
C TYR A 219 0.25 4.96 4.89
N VAL A 220 0.64 5.16 6.15
CA VAL A 220 1.97 5.74 6.48
C VAL A 220 3.09 4.80 6.05
N ILE A 221 2.93 3.50 6.29
CA ILE A 221 3.88 2.50 5.83
C ILE A 221 3.98 2.47 4.30
N ASP A 222 2.87 2.61 3.58
CA ASP A 222 2.84 2.70 2.12
C ASP A 222 3.56 3.94 1.61
N VAL A 223 3.40 5.10 2.28
CA VAL A 223 4.17 6.31 2.00
C VAL A 223 5.66 6.04 2.19
N LEU A 224 6.05 5.47 3.33
CA LEU A 224 7.46 5.21 3.67
C LEU A 224 8.10 4.24 2.66
N PHE A 225 7.42 3.14 2.31
CA PHE A 225 7.89 2.21 1.29
C PHE A 225 7.88 2.81 -0.11
N GLY A 226 6.90 3.64 -0.46
CA GLY A 226 6.83 4.34 -1.75
C GLY A 226 8.01 5.30 -1.96
N LEU A 227 8.39 6.04 -0.91
CA LEU A 227 9.54 6.94 -0.89
C LEU A 227 10.88 6.20 -0.82
N ALA A 228 10.89 4.99 -0.26
CA ALA A 228 12.10 4.19 -0.10
C ALA A 228 12.62 3.62 -1.42
N GLY A 229 13.92 3.75 -1.65
CA GLY A 229 14.63 3.12 -2.75
C GLY A 229 14.68 3.91 -4.07
N GLY A 230 15.53 3.44 -4.98
CA GLY A 230 15.75 4.05 -6.29
C GLY A 230 14.91 3.41 -7.41
N THR A 231 15.17 3.84 -8.65
CA THR A 231 14.57 3.29 -9.88
C THR A 231 15.02 1.86 -10.22
N HIS A 232 15.91 1.28 -9.40
CA HIS A 232 16.42 -0.09 -9.51
C HIS A 232 15.87 -0.99 -8.38
N ARG A 233 14.90 -0.52 -7.59
CA ARG A 233 14.46 -1.25 -6.39
C ARG A 233 13.84 -2.62 -6.69
N TRP A 234 13.13 -2.76 -7.81
CA TRP A 234 12.60 -4.04 -8.28
C TRP A 234 13.68 -5.13 -8.37
N ARG A 235 14.94 -4.75 -8.62
CA ARG A 235 16.07 -5.69 -8.67
C ARG A 235 16.98 -5.72 -7.46
N THR A 236 17.21 -4.59 -6.80
CA THR A 236 18.14 -4.54 -5.66
C THR A 236 17.47 -4.85 -4.33
N MET A 237 16.14 -4.71 -4.26
CA MET A 237 15.37 -4.90 -3.04
C MET A 237 14.05 -5.64 -3.31
N PRO A 238 14.07 -6.87 -3.85
CA PRO A 238 12.84 -7.62 -4.09
C PRO A 238 11.94 -7.73 -2.87
N TRP A 239 12.52 -7.94 -1.69
CA TRP A 239 11.76 -8.02 -0.44
C TRP A 239 10.93 -6.77 -0.15
N VAL A 240 11.43 -5.56 -0.44
CA VAL A 240 10.67 -4.31 -0.25
C VAL A 240 9.45 -4.31 -1.16
N VAL A 241 9.66 -4.63 -2.44
CA VAL A 241 8.59 -4.58 -3.44
C VAL A 241 7.52 -5.63 -3.15
N ILE A 242 7.92 -6.84 -2.77
CA ILE A 242 6.98 -7.92 -2.42
C ILE A 242 6.21 -7.58 -1.16
N ILE A 243 6.86 -7.10 -0.09
CA ILE A 243 6.16 -6.66 1.13
C ILE A 243 5.20 -5.52 0.81
N PHE A 244 5.63 -4.54 0.01
CA PHE A 244 4.78 -3.43 -0.41
C PHE A 244 3.53 -3.90 -1.18
N GLY A 245 3.68 -4.86 -2.09
CA GLY A 245 2.54 -5.50 -2.77
C GLY A 245 1.63 -6.28 -1.82
N ILE A 246 2.21 -6.99 -0.84
CA ILE A 246 1.47 -7.74 0.20
C ILE A 246 0.74 -6.80 1.16
N LEU A 247 1.22 -5.57 1.37
CA LEU A 247 0.45 -4.59 2.14
C LEU A 247 -0.74 -4.12 1.31
N ILE A 248 -0.52 -3.63 0.09
CA ILE A 248 -1.56 -2.97 -0.70
C ILE A 248 -2.67 -3.93 -1.16
N VAL A 249 -2.34 -5.14 -1.65
CA VAL A 249 -3.33 -6.05 -2.25
C VAL A 249 -4.29 -6.64 -1.19
N PRO A 250 -3.81 -7.37 -0.16
CA PRO A 250 -4.62 -7.80 0.98
C PRO A 250 -5.43 -6.68 1.64
N LEU A 251 -4.87 -5.48 1.82
CA LEU A 251 -5.62 -4.38 2.41
C LEU A 251 -6.74 -3.86 1.52
N GLY A 252 -6.56 -3.89 0.20
CA GLY A 252 -7.64 -3.67 -0.75
C GLY A 252 -8.77 -4.69 -0.57
N ILE A 253 -8.43 -5.97 -0.34
CA ILE A 253 -9.42 -7.03 -0.08
C ILE A 253 -10.15 -6.79 1.25
N VAL A 254 -9.43 -6.47 2.32
CA VAL A 254 -10.05 -6.13 3.62
C VAL A 254 -10.97 -4.92 3.47
N SER A 255 -10.54 -3.90 2.72
CA SER A 255 -11.33 -2.70 2.47
C SER A 255 -12.64 -3.01 1.74
N ILE A 256 -12.62 -3.90 0.74
CA ILE A 256 -13.87 -4.29 0.05
C ILE A 256 -14.79 -5.09 0.96
N THR A 257 -14.24 -5.96 1.82
CA THR A 257 -15.03 -6.67 2.82
C THR A 257 -15.73 -5.71 3.77
N LEU A 258 -15.03 -4.68 4.26
CA LEU A 258 -15.62 -3.66 5.13
C LEU A 258 -16.67 -2.80 4.40
N ILE A 259 -16.51 -2.52 3.10
CA ILE A 259 -17.57 -1.90 2.29
C ILE A 259 -18.80 -2.79 2.23
N ILE A 260 -18.64 -4.09 1.99
CA ILE A 260 -19.77 -5.02 1.85
C ILE A 260 -20.53 -5.14 3.17
N LEU A 261 -19.82 -5.18 4.30
CA LEU A 261 -20.43 -5.30 5.62
C LEU A 261 -21.22 -4.05 6.05
N GLN A 262 -20.94 -2.87 5.49
CA GLN A 262 -21.66 -1.63 5.80
C GLN A 262 -23.18 -1.73 5.53
N PRO A 263 -23.65 -1.99 4.29
CA PRO A 263 -25.08 -2.15 4.04
C PRO A 263 -25.63 -3.50 4.55
N VAL A 264 -24.87 -4.59 4.41
CA VAL A 264 -25.36 -5.96 4.68
C VAL A 264 -25.50 -6.23 6.19
N SER A 265 -24.51 -5.83 6.99
CA SER A 265 -24.50 -6.13 8.44
C SER A 265 -24.83 -4.93 9.31
N VAL A 266 -24.45 -3.72 8.90
CA VAL A 266 -24.62 -2.51 9.71
C VAL A 266 -25.89 -1.73 9.31
N GLY A 267 -26.28 -1.79 8.04
CA GLY A 267 -27.44 -1.08 7.49
C GLY A 267 -27.20 0.42 7.25
N TYR A 268 -25.95 0.88 7.28
CA TYR A 268 -25.56 2.28 7.08
C TYR A 268 -24.35 2.39 6.18
N TRP A 269 -24.22 3.53 5.50
CA TRP A 269 -23.09 3.85 4.64
C TRP A 269 -22.16 4.85 5.32
N CYS A 270 -20.87 4.72 5.03
CA CYS A 270 -19.82 5.60 5.51
C CYS A 270 -19.07 6.21 4.34
N THR A 271 -19.24 7.52 4.12
CA THR A 271 -18.58 8.23 3.01
C THR A 271 -17.07 8.11 3.09
N LEU A 272 -16.50 8.37 4.27
CA LEU A 272 -15.05 8.36 4.49
C LEU A 272 -14.46 6.96 4.29
N CYS A 273 -15.19 5.91 4.66
CA CYS A 273 -14.80 4.53 4.46
C CYS A 273 -14.79 4.16 2.96
N LEU A 274 -15.81 4.60 2.19
CA LEU A 274 -15.84 4.45 0.74
C LEU A 274 -14.69 5.19 0.06
N CYS A 275 -14.39 6.42 0.51
CA CYS A 275 -13.24 7.19 0.01
C CYS A 275 -11.92 6.48 0.29
N SER A 276 -11.70 6.01 1.51
CA SER A 276 -10.49 5.27 1.90
C SER A 276 -10.33 3.99 1.06
N ALA A 277 -11.39 3.21 0.92
CA ALA A 277 -11.35 1.98 0.13
C ALA A 277 -11.10 2.25 -1.36
N LEU A 278 -11.69 3.30 -1.94
CA LEU A 278 -11.40 3.72 -3.32
C LEU A 278 -9.93 4.08 -3.49
N ILE A 279 -9.35 4.83 -2.55
CA ILE A 279 -7.92 5.18 -2.54
C ILE A 279 -7.07 3.89 -2.58
N SER A 280 -7.34 2.93 -1.69
CA SER A 280 -6.61 1.65 -1.65
C SER A 280 -6.76 0.85 -2.95
N LEU A 281 -7.95 0.80 -3.54
CA LEU A 281 -8.19 0.08 -4.79
C LEU A 281 -7.44 0.70 -5.97
N ILE A 282 -7.39 2.04 -6.07
CA ILE A 282 -6.67 2.75 -7.13
C ILE A 282 -5.16 2.52 -7.03
N MET A 283 -4.61 2.34 -5.82
CA MET A 283 -3.18 2.07 -5.62
C MET A 283 -2.75 0.69 -6.17
N ILE A 284 -3.64 -0.31 -6.18
CA ILE A 284 -3.31 -1.68 -6.61
C ILE A 284 -2.71 -1.71 -8.02
N PRO A 285 -3.36 -1.18 -9.08
CA PRO A 285 -2.81 -1.17 -10.44
C PRO A 285 -1.37 -0.68 -10.56
N PHE A 286 -1.00 0.37 -9.82
CA PHE A 286 0.34 0.98 -9.88
C PHE A 286 1.43 0.09 -9.25
N THR A 287 1.05 -0.84 -8.37
CA THR A 287 2.00 -1.70 -7.64
C THR A 287 2.19 -3.08 -8.27
N LEU A 288 1.20 -3.56 -9.01
CA LEU A 288 1.24 -4.89 -9.65
C LEU A 288 2.42 -5.02 -10.63
N ASP A 289 2.67 -3.99 -11.44
CA ASP A 289 3.74 -4.01 -12.45
C ASP A 289 5.13 -4.21 -11.79
N GLU A 290 5.37 -3.56 -10.66
CA GLU A 290 6.64 -3.67 -9.95
C GLU A 290 6.83 -5.04 -9.28
N VAL A 291 5.77 -5.56 -8.67
CA VAL A 291 5.75 -6.91 -8.09
C VAL A 291 6.04 -7.97 -9.16
N LEU A 292 5.49 -7.81 -10.35
CA LEU A 292 5.74 -8.74 -11.45
C LEU A 292 7.14 -8.64 -12.02
N ALA A 293 7.68 -7.43 -12.20
CA ALA A 293 9.07 -7.26 -12.61
C ALA A 293 10.04 -7.93 -11.62
N THR A 294 9.72 -7.82 -10.34
CA THR A 294 10.47 -8.50 -9.26
C THR A 294 10.32 -10.03 -9.33
N ALA A 295 9.11 -10.54 -9.56
CA ALA A 295 8.87 -11.97 -9.74
C ALA A 295 9.60 -12.52 -10.99
N GLN A 296 9.62 -11.75 -12.09
CA GLN A 296 10.34 -12.09 -13.31
C GLN A 296 11.84 -12.21 -13.04
N LEU A 297 12.42 -11.26 -12.31
CA LEU A 297 13.83 -11.32 -11.89
C LEU A 297 14.12 -12.57 -11.07
N MET A 298 13.31 -12.82 -10.05
CA MET A 298 13.52 -13.95 -9.14
C MET A 298 13.48 -15.29 -9.89
N LYS A 299 12.55 -15.41 -10.85
CA LYS A 299 12.46 -16.57 -11.73
C LYS A 299 13.70 -16.69 -12.65
N HIS A 300 14.11 -15.59 -13.29
CA HIS A 300 15.28 -15.56 -14.16
C HIS A 300 16.58 -15.94 -13.43
N GLU A 301 16.81 -15.37 -12.24
CA GLU A 301 17.97 -15.66 -11.39
C GLU A 301 18.01 -17.14 -10.96
N LYS A 302 16.84 -17.76 -10.76
CA LYS A 302 16.73 -19.18 -10.46
C LYS A 302 17.05 -20.06 -11.67
N GLU A 303 16.45 -19.75 -12.83
CA GLU A 303 16.53 -20.56 -14.04
C GLU A 303 17.90 -20.47 -14.73
N VAL A 304 18.46 -19.26 -14.86
CA VAL A 304 19.69 -19.02 -15.62
C VAL A 304 20.93 -19.16 -14.75
N ARG A 305 20.89 -18.65 -13.52
CA ARG A 305 22.06 -18.59 -12.62
C ARG A 305 22.03 -19.62 -11.49
N GLY A 306 20.95 -20.39 -11.37
CA GLY A 306 20.81 -21.44 -10.35
C GLY A 306 20.70 -20.93 -8.90
N THR A 307 20.53 -19.62 -8.69
CA THR A 307 20.47 -19.04 -7.34
C THR A 307 19.17 -19.41 -6.62
N SER A 308 19.16 -19.44 -5.28
CA SER A 308 17.94 -19.72 -4.52
C SER A 308 17.03 -18.49 -4.49
N TYR A 309 15.71 -18.69 -4.59
CA TYR A 309 14.71 -17.62 -4.44
C TYR A 309 14.91 -16.81 -3.16
N TRP A 310 15.30 -17.45 -2.07
CA TRP A 310 15.55 -16.78 -0.79
C TRP A 310 16.73 -15.82 -0.85
N THR A 311 17.81 -16.19 -1.53
CA THR A 311 18.98 -15.34 -1.69
C THR A 311 18.65 -14.14 -2.58
N THR A 312 17.97 -14.36 -3.70
CA THR A 312 17.55 -13.26 -4.60
C THR A 312 16.55 -12.33 -3.92
N PHE A 313 15.64 -12.86 -3.09
CA PHE A 313 14.66 -12.07 -2.35
C PHE A 313 15.32 -11.01 -1.45
N TRP A 314 16.35 -11.40 -0.69
CA TRP A 314 17.03 -10.52 0.26
C TRP A 314 18.12 -9.64 -0.36
N PHE A 315 18.90 -10.18 -1.29
CA PHE A 315 20.10 -9.51 -1.82
C PHE A 315 19.92 -8.94 -3.23
N GLY A 316 18.80 -9.24 -3.88
CA GLY A 316 18.52 -8.81 -5.24
C GLY A 316 19.28 -9.61 -6.29
N GLY A 317 19.23 -9.12 -7.52
CA GLY A 317 19.87 -9.72 -8.69
C GLY A 317 20.02 -8.73 -9.83
N THR A 318 20.38 -9.26 -11.01
CA THR A 318 20.41 -8.47 -12.24
C THR A 318 20.03 -9.32 -13.44
N MET A 319 19.17 -8.79 -14.31
CA MET A 319 18.84 -9.43 -15.59
C MET A 319 19.68 -8.84 -16.70
N GLU A 320 20.17 -9.71 -17.59
CA GLU A 320 20.80 -9.30 -18.86
C GLU A 320 19.70 -8.96 -19.89
N GLY A 321 19.98 -8.02 -20.79
CA GLY A 321 19.02 -7.56 -21.81
C GLY A 321 18.00 -6.51 -21.32
N GLY A 322 18.19 -5.95 -20.13
CA GLY A 322 17.45 -4.76 -19.69
C GLY A 322 18.13 -3.47 -20.17
N GLU A 323 17.35 -2.40 -20.29
CA GLU A 323 17.84 -1.09 -20.73
C GLU A 323 18.21 -0.18 -19.55
N ILE A 324 19.10 0.77 -19.82
CA ILE A 324 19.43 1.86 -18.88
C ILE A 324 18.72 3.12 -19.38
N GLU A 325 17.59 3.45 -18.76
CA GLU A 325 16.93 4.73 -18.93
C GLU A 325 17.66 5.79 -18.08
N GLU A 326 18.15 6.85 -18.71
CA GLU A 326 18.74 7.99 -18.00
C GLU A 326 17.70 8.71 -17.13
N LYS A 327 18.12 9.23 -15.98
CA LYS A 327 17.21 9.94 -15.07
C LYS A 327 16.64 11.19 -15.76
N LYS A 328 15.36 11.16 -16.12
CA LYS A 328 14.63 12.37 -16.50
C LYS A 328 14.74 13.42 -15.37
N HIS A 329 15.02 14.67 -15.74
CA HIS A 329 15.31 15.75 -14.78
C HIS A 329 14.17 15.96 -13.74
N PRO A 330 14.52 16.20 -12.46
CA PRO A 330 13.53 16.27 -11.37
C PRO A 330 12.59 17.49 -11.47
N SER A 331 12.98 18.57 -12.14
CA SER A 331 12.19 19.81 -12.25
C SER A 331 10.87 19.64 -13.02
N GLY A 332 10.74 18.60 -13.84
CA GLY A 332 9.53 18.31 -14.63
C GLY A 332 8.73 17.11 -14.16
N LEU A 333 9.11 16.43 -13.06
CA LEU A 333 8.57 15.13 -12.67
C LEU A 333 7.05 15.15 -12.47
N LEU A 334 6.51 16.16 -11.78
CA LEU A 334 5.08 16.29 -11.53
C LEU A 334 4.30 16.50 -12.85
N ASN A 335 4.79 17.41 -13.70
CA ASN A 335 4.17 17.68 -15.00
C ASN A 335 4.22 16.46 -15.93
N LEU A 336 5.33 15.72 -15.91
CA LEU A 336 5.47 14.46 -16.63
C LEU A 336 4.50 13.41 -16.10
N THR A 337 4.40 13.24 -14.78
CA THR A 337 3.48 12.29 -14.14
C THR A 337 2.03 12.60 -14.48
N ILE A 338 1.63 13.88 -14.44
CA ILE A 338 0.26 14.30 -14.80
C ILE A 338 0.00 14.08 -16.30
N LYS A 339 0.98 14.38 -17.16
CA LYS A 339 0.85 14.22 -18.61
C LYS A 339 0.81 12.75 -19.03
N GLU A 340 1.69 11.93 -18.48
CA GLU A 340 1.74 10.48 -18.71
C GLU A 340 0.49 9.82 -18.10
N GLY A 341 0.16 10.09 -16.84
CA GLY A 341 -1.04 9.56 -16.19
C GLY A 341 -2.35 9.98 -16.88
N GLY A 342 -2.44 11.22 -17.39
CA GLY A 342 -3.58 11.69 -18.16
C GLY A 342 -3.70 11.00 -19.53
N LYS A 343 -2.58 10.77 -20.22
CA LYS A 343 -2.56 9.96 -21.45
C LYS A 343 -2.98 8.53 -21.17
N ASP A 344 -2.37 7.90 -20.16
CA ASP A 344 -2.69 6.53 -19.77
C ASP A 344 -4.18 6.39 -19.43
N LEU A 345 -4.74 7.33 -18.65
CA LEU A 345 -6.16 7.35 -18.30
C LEU A 345 -7.07 7.46 -19.52
N LEU A 346 -6.74 8.33 -20.49
CA LEU A 346 -7.50 8.50 -21.72
C LEU A 346 -7.39 7.30 -22.66
N LEU A 347 -6.29 6.56 -22.57
CA LEU A 347 -6.05 5.33 -23.35
C LEU A 347 -6.63 4.09 -22.68
N ARG A 348 -7.03 4.17 -21.39
CA ARG A 348 -7.67 3.06 -20.70
C ARG A 348 -8.98 2.67 -21.39
N PRO A 349 -9.28 1.37 -21.46
CA PRO A 349 -10.49 0.90 -22.13
C PRO A 349 -11.76 1.50 -21.49
N TRP A 350 -12.55 2.24 -22.28
CA TRP A 350 -13.79 2.89 -21.83
C TRP A 350 -14.80 1.92 -21.19
N ASN A 351 -14.78 0.65 -21.62
CA ASN A 351 -15.62 -0.40 -21.08
C ASN A 351 -15.35 -0.68 -19.60
N LEU A 352 -14.12 -0.48 -19.09
CA LEU A 352 -13.82 -0.68 -17.66
C LEU A 352 -14.50 0.38 -16.78
N PHE A 353 -14.58 1.63 -17.24
CA PHE A 353 -15.30 2.69 -16.53
C PHE A 353 -16.80 2.41 -16.50
N LEU A 354 -17.35 1.83 -17.56
CA LEU A 354 -18.76 1.41 -17.57
C LEU A 354 -19.00 0.19 -16.68
N LEU A 355 -18.11 -0.81 -16.65
CA LEU A 355 -18.20 -1.92 -15.70
C LEU A 355 -18.21 -1.41 -14.26
N MET A 356 -17.34 -0.45 -13.95
CA MET A 356 -17.31 0.20 -12.64
C MET A 356 -18.61 0.96 -12.35
N ALA A 357 -19.12 1.74 -13.31
CA ALA A 357 -20.37 2.48 -13.15
C ALA A 357 -21.58 1.55 -12.91
N VAL A 358 -21.66 0.44 -13.66
CA VAL A 358 -22.70 -0.58 -13.46
C VAL A 358 -22.54 -1.28 -12.11
N GLY A 359 -21.31 -1.58 -11.67
CA GLY A 359 -21.04 -2.10 -10.34
C GLY A 359 -21.52 -1.16 -9.22
N ILE A 360 -21.24 0.14 -9.34
CA ILE A 360 -21.72 1.17 -8.40
C ILE A 360 -23.26 1.24 -8.41
N TRP A 361 -23.88 1.17 -9.59
CA TRP A 361 -25.34 1.11 -9.70
C TRP A 361 -25.90 -0.11 -8.99
N VAL A 362 -25.41 -1.32 -9.29
CA VAL A 362 -25.87 -2.56 -8.63
C VAL A 362 -25.70 -2.46 -7.11
N MET A 363 -24.57 -1.93 -6.65
CA MET A 363 -24.29 -1.74 -5.22
C MET A 363 -25.25 -0.73 -4.55
N SER A 364 -25.73 0.28 -5.26
CA SER A 364 -26.60 1.34 -4.71
C SER A 364 -28.10 1.14 -5.02
N ALA A 365 -28.43 0.26 -5.95
CA ALA A 365 -29.79 0.00 -6.42
C ALA A 365 -30.79 -0.34 -5.30
N PRO A 366 -30.45 -1.12 -4.24
CA PRO A 366 -31.38 -1.37 -3.14
C PRO A 366 -31.86 -0.09 -2.44
N GLY A 367 -30.94 0.85 -2.22
CA GLY A 367 -31.27 2.14 -1.61
C GLY A 367 -32.03 3.08 -2.55
N VAL A 368 -31.73 3.05 -3.85
CA VAL A 368 -32.38 3.92 -4.86
C VAL A 368 -33.79 3.44 -5.20
N LEU A 369 -33.98 2.13 -5.36
CA LEU A 369 -35.24 1.52 -5.76
C LEU A 369 -36.09 1.04 -4.57
N GLY A 370 -35.57 1.15 -3.33
CA GLY A 370 -36.31 0.88 -2.11
C GLY A 370 -36.67 -0.59 -1.88
N TYR A 371 -35.78 -1.52 -2.21
CA TYR A 371 -35.97 -2.95 -1.92
C TYR A 371 -34.97 -3.47 -0.89
N THR A 372 -35.39 -4.46 -0.12
CA THR A 372 -34.63 -5.05 0.99
C THR A 372 -34.67 -6.58 0.92
N GLY A 373 -33.85 -7.25 1.74
CA GLY A 373 -33.81 -8.72 1.83
C GLY A 373 -32.60 -9.30 1.10
N THR A 374 -32.62 -10.62 0.88
CA THR A 374 -31.47 -11.38 0.34
C THR A 374 -30.99 -10.89 -1.03
N ILE A 375 -31.92 -10.40 -1.88
CA ILE A 375 -31.57 -9.82 -3.18
C ILE A 375 -30.81 -8.48 -3.04
N ALA A 376 -31.10 -7.69 -2.01
CA ALA A 376 -30.36 -6.46 -1.72
C ALA A 376 -28.93 -6.79 -1.26
N ASP A 377 -28.79 -7.76 -0.36
CA ASP A 377 -27.47 -8.21 0.11
C ASP A 377 -26.60 -8.74 -1.03
N SER A 378 -27.20 -9.57 -1.90
CA SER A 378 -26.56 -10.06 -3.12
C SER A 378 -26.06 -8.91 -4.00
N ASN A 379 -26.89 -7.88 -4.19
CA ASN A 379 -26.54 -6.73 -5.02
C ASN A 379 -25.42 -5.87 -4.40
N HIS A 380 -25.43 -5.65 -3.09
CA HIS A 380 -24.33 -4.98 -2.40
C HIS A 380 -23.00 -5.74 -2.58
N ILE A 381 -23.03 -7.07 -2.40
CA ILE A 381 -21.84 -7.93 -2.55
C ILE A 381 -21.33 -7.91 -3.99
N VAL A 382 -22.18 -8.23 -4.96
CA VAL A 382 -21.77 -8.36 -6.36
C VAL A 382 -21.38 -7.01 -6.95
N GLY A 383 -22.09 -5.93 -6.61
CA GLY A 383 -21.74 -4.59 -7.02
C GLY A 383 -20.36 -4.16 -6.52
N ALA A 384 -20.07 -4.37 -5.23
CA ALA A 384 -18.77 -4.05 -4.64
C ALA A 384 -17.62 -4.85 -5.28
N ILE A 385 -17.80 -6.16 -5.44
CA ILE A 385 -16.80 -7.04 -6.05
C ILE A 385 -16.58 -6.69 -7.53
N ALA A 386 -17.64 -6.37 -8.27
CA ALA A 386 -17.54 -5.89 -9.65
C ALA A 386 -16.71 -4.61 -9.74
N VAL A 387 -16.94 -3.62 -8.87
CA VAL A 387 -16.12 -2.39 -8.81
C VAL A 387 -14.64 -2.71 -8.56
N MET A 388 -14.35 -3.58 -7.59
CA MET A 388 -12.98 -3.99 -7.28
C MET A 388 -12.29 -4.60 -8.51
N PHE A 389 -12.90 -5.59 -9.15
CA PHE A 389 -12.30 -6.24 -10.32
C PHE A 389 -12.21 -5.30 -11.54
N ALA A 390 -13.14 -4.36 -11.70
CA ALA A 390 -13.06 -3.34 -12.74
C ALA A 390 -11.84 -2.43 -12.55
N ILE A 391 -11.55 -2.01 -11.31
CA ILE A 391 -10.39 -1.18 -10.98
C ILE A 391 -9.08 -1.97 -11.17
N ILE A 392 -9.01 -3.22 -10.69
CA ILE A 392 -7.81 -4.04 -10.86
C ILE A 392 -7.54 -4.32 -12.35
N ALA A 393 -8.60 -4.55 -13.14
CA ALA A 393 -8.49 -4.76 -14.59
C ALA A 393 -8.05 -3.52 -15.37
N MET A 394 -7.97 -2.34 -14.73
CA MET A 394 -7.37 -1.16 -15.35
C MET A 394 -5.87 -1.32 -15.59
N SER A 395 -5.16 -2.05 -14.71
CA SER A 395 -3.79 -2.48 -15.01
C SER A 395 -3.81 -3.44 -16.19
N GLU A 396 -2.87 -3.31 -17.13
CA GLU A 396 -2.79 -4.22 -18.28
C GLU A 396 -2.55 -5.67 -17.84
N VAL A 397 -1.81 -5.84 -16.75
CA VAL A 397 -1.58 -7.12 -16.08
C VAL A 397 -2.87 -7.70 -15.52
N GLY A 398 -3.66 -6.87 -14.84
CA GLY A 398 -4.92 -7.28 -14.22
C GLY A 398 -6.05 -7.43 -15.24
N ARG A 399 -5.84 -7.01 -16.49
CA ARG A 399 -6.86 -6.96 -17.54
C ARG A 399 -7.62 -8.26 -17.80
N PRO A 400 -7.01 -9.46 -17.71
CA PRO A 400 -7.74 -10.71 -17.81
C PRO A 400 -8.84 -10.89 -16.74
N LEU A 401 -8.68 -10.27 -15.57
CA LEU A 401 -9.68 -10.35 -14.49
C LEU A 401 -11.02 -9.73 -14.86
N ARG A 402 -11.10 -8.91 -15.92
CA ARG A 402 -12.39 -8.39 -16.40
C ARG A 402 -13.36 -9.51 -16.77
N TYR A 403 -12.88 -10.67 -17.20
CA TYR A 403 -13.75 -11.79 -17.60
C TYR A 403 -14.58 -12.33 -16.43
N LEU A 404 -14.17 -12.08 -15.18
CA LEU A 404 -14.98 -12.39 -14.00
C LEU A 404 -16.32 -11.62 -13.97
N HIS A 405 -16.41 -10.47 -14.65
CA HIS A 405 -17.68 -9.74 -14.78
C HIS A 405 -18.73 -10.49 -15.60
N ILE A 406 -18.31 -11.44 -16.45
CA ILE A 406 -19.26 -12.34 -17.12
C ILE A 406 -19.96 -13.22 -16.08
N LEU A 407 -19.23 -13.76 -15.12
CA LEU A 407 -19.80 -14.55 -14.02
C LEU A 407 -20.72 -13.69 -13.15
N PHE A 408 -20.32 -12.46 -12.83
CA PHE A 408 -21.15 -11.52 -12.07
C PHE A 408 -22.42 -11.15 -12.83
N GLY A 409 -22.33 -10.92 -14.15
CA GLY A 409 -23.49 -10.63 -14.98
C GLY A 409 -24.46 -11.80 -15.10
N LEU A 410 -23.95 -13.03 -15.27
CA LEU A 410 -24.76 -14.24 -15.27
C LEU A 410 -25.46 -14.46 -13.92
N TRP A 411 -24.77 -14.21 -12.81
CA TRP A 411 -25.37 -14.27 -11.48
C TRP A 411 -26.47 -13.23 -11.31
N LEU A 412 -26.25 -11.98 -11.70
CA LEU A 412 -27.28 -10.93 -11.59
C LEU A 412 -28.51 -11.24 -12.43
N ILE A 413 -28.34 -11.87 -13.61
CA ILE A 413 -29.47 -12.39 -14.37
C ILE A 413 -30.18 -13.49 -13.57
N ALA A 414 -29.49 -14.49 -13.04
CA ALA A 414 -30.15 -15.60 -12.35
C ALA A 414 -30.74 -15.23 -10.96
N ALA A 415 -30.18 -14.24 -10.28
CA ALA A 415 -30.45 -13.93 -8.88
C ALA A 415 -31.93 -13.65 -8.54
N PRO A 416 -32.72 -12.90 -9.33
CA PRO A 416 -34.14 -12.68 -9.05
C PRO A 416 -34.96 -13.97 -8.98
N TRP A 417 -34.61 -14.98 -9.79
CA TRP A 417 -35.31 -16.27 -9.81
C TRP A 417 -34.83 -17.23 -8.72
N ILE A 418 -33.55 -17.16 -8.35
CA ILE A 418 -32.96 -18.03 -7.32
C ILE A 418 -33.30 -17.53 -5.91
N LEU A 419 -33.15 -16.22 -5.67
CA LEU A 419 -33.36 -15.60 -4.36
C LEU A 419 -34.80 -15.16 -4.11
N GLY A 420 -35.59 -15.03 -5.19
CA GLY A 420 -36.96 -14.51 -5.15
C GLY A 420 -37.01 -12.99 -4.97
N THR A 421 -37.92 -12.33 -5.67
CA THR A 421 -38.23 -10.91 -5.45
C THR A 421 -39.65 -10.59 -5.89
N ASP A 422 -40.42 -9.95 -5.01
CA ASP A 422 -41.75 -9.42 -5.35
C ASP A 422 -41.66 -8.03 -6.00
N ASN A 423 -40.48 -7.41 -5.99
CA ASN A 423 -40.24 -6.10 -6.58
C ASN A 423 -39.79 -6.22 -8.04
N ASN A 424 -40.68 -5.82 -8.95
CA ASN A 424 -40.40 -5.80 -10.40
C ASN A 424 -39.21 -4.90 -10.78
N ALA A 425 -39.02 -3.77 -10.08
CA ALA A 425 -37.89 -2.89 -10.35
C ALA A 425 -36.56 -3.53 -9.96
N ALA A 426 -36.51 -4.28 -8.84
CA ALA A 426 -35.32 -5.03 -8.44
C ALA A 426 -34.97 -6.12 -9.45
N MET A 427 -35.98 -6.85 -9.94
CA MET A 427 -35.80 -7.88 -10.98
C MET A 427 -35.21 -7.28 -12.26
N TRP A 428 -35.84 -6.25 -12.84
CA TRP A 428 -35.38 -5.66 -14.09
C TRP A 428 -34.03 -4.96 -13.95
N SER A 429 -33.78 -4.29 -12.82
CA SER A 429 -32.47 -3.67 -12.55
C SER A 429 -31.35 -4.70 -12.58
N ASN A 430 -31.55 -5.87 -11.97
CA ASN A 430 -30.57 -6.96 -11.96
C ASN A 430 -30.35 -7.57 -13.35
N VAL A 431 -31.43 -7.90 -14.05
CA VAL A 431 -31.37 -8.49 -15.39
C VAL A 431 -30.68 -7.54 -16.37
N ILE A 432 -31.06 -6.25 -16.38
CA ILE A 432 -30.46 -5.25 -17.26
C ILE A 432 -28.98 -5.06 -16.92
N SER A 433 -28.64 -4.94 -15.63
CA SER A 433 -27.25 -4.78 -15.21
C SER A 433 -26.40 -5.98 -15.64
N GLY A 434 -26.91 -7.21 -15.49
CA GLY A 434 -26.21 -8.40 -15.93
C GLY A 434 -26.04 -8.49 -17.45
N LEU A 435 -27.08 -8.15 -18.22
CA LEU A 435 -27.03 -8.07 -19.68
C LEU A 435 -26.06 -7.00 -20.19
N VAL A 436 -25.82 -5.93 -19.42
CA VAL A 436 -24.85 -4.89 -19.74
C VAL A 436 -23.42 -5.28 -19.34
N LEU A 437 -23.23 -5.92 -18.19
CA LEU A 437 -21.90 -6.32 -17.72
C LEU A 437 -21.20 -7.33 -18.64
N ILE A 438 -21.94 -8.33 -19.14
CA ILE A 438 -21.38 -9.41 -19.99
C ILE A 438 -20.71 -8.86 -21.26
N PRO A 439 -21.40 -8.10 -22.14
CA PRO A 439 -20.79 -7.59 -23.37
C PRO A 439 -19.68 -6.57 -23.08
N LEU A 440 -19.78 -5.78 -22.02
CA LEU A 440 -18.72 -4.83 -21.64
C LEU A 440 -17.42 -5.52 -21.18
N ALA A 441 -17.49 -6.75 -20.69
CA ALA A 441 -16.32 -7.51 -20.26
C ALA A 441 -15.49 -8.10 -21.43
N ILE A 442 -16.04 -8.15 -22.64
CA ILE A 442 -15.41 -8.83 -23.79
C ILE A 442 -14.30 -8.00 -24.46
N PRO A 443 -14.48 -6.69 -24.77
CA PRO A 443 -13.52 -5.93 -25.55
C PRO A 443 -12.14 -5.86 -24.89
N ARG A 444 -11.10 -6.21 -25.68
CA ARG A 444 -9.73 -6.36 -25.15
C ARG A 444 -9.03 -5.06 -24.80
N GLY A 445 -9.41 -3.95 -25.43
CA GLY A 445 -8.67 -2.70 -25.38
C GLY A 445 -7.35 -2.81 -26.16
N LYS A 446 -6.61 -1.70 -26.26
CA LYS A 446 -5.26 -1.71 -26.82
C LYS A 446 -4.26 -2.13 -25.72
N VAL A 447 -3.23 -2.87 -26.11
CA VAL A 447 -2.06 -3.18 -25.27
C VAL A 447 -0.91 -2.41 -25.91
N GLU A 448 -0.38 -1.42 -25.20
CA GLU A 448 0.65 -0.51 -25.74
C GLU A 448 2.05 -0.84 -25.20
N ASP A 449 2.14 -1.27 -23.94
CA ASP A 449 3.41 -1.56 -23.29
C ASP A 449 3.76 -3.05 -23.31
N SER A 450 5.00 -3.37 -23.70
CA SER A 450 5.54 -4.70 -23.54
C SER A 450 5.98 -4.91 -22.09
N ARG A 451 5.70 -6.10 -21.54
CA ARG A 451 6.07 -6.56 -20.18
C ARG A 451 6.85 -7.87 -20.24
N GLY A 452 7.62 -8.04 -21.31
CA GLY A 452 8.47 -9.19 -21.57
C GLY A 452 7.71 -10.51 -21.50
N SER A 453 8.12 -11.41 -20.60
CA SER A 453 7.55 -12.76 -20.51
C SER A 453 6.07 -12.80 -20.13
N PHE A 454 5.51 -11.70 -19.65
CA PHE A 454 4.10 -11.59 -19.25
C PHE A 454 3.15 -11.21 -20.38
N ASP A 455 3.66 -10.75 -21.54
CA ASP A 455 2.81 -10.39 -22.69
C ASP A 455 1.91 -11.55 -23.13
N LYS A 456 2.37 -12.80 -22.95
CA LYS A 456 1.59 -14.00 -23.26
C LYS A 456 0.31 -14.18 -22.42
N TYR A 457 0.25 -13.57 -21.23
CA TYR A 457 -0.92 -13.62 -20.35
C TYR A 457 -1.84 -12.40 -20.53
N ILE A 458 -1.35 -11.35 -21.19
CA ILE A 458 -2.08 -10.11 -21.45
C ILE A 458 -2.82 -10.18 -22.80
N LYS A 459 -2.29 -10.94 -23.77
CA LYS A 459 -2.80 -11.07 -25.14
C LYS A 459 -4.16 -11.77 -25.26
#